data_AF-A0A9C8ZVB8-F1
#
_entry.id   AF-A0A9C8ZVB8-F1
#
_cell.length_a   1.000
_cell.length_b   1.000
_cell.length_c   1.000
_cell.angle_alpha   90.00
_cell.angle_beta   90.00
_cell.angle_gamma   90.00
#
_symmetry.space_group_name_H-M   'P 1'
#
loop_
_entity.id
_entity.type
_entity.pdbx_description
1 polymer ?
#
loop_
_entity_poly.entity_id
_entity_poly.type
_entity_poly.pdbx_seq_one_letter_code
_entity_poly.pdbx_strand_id
1 'polypeptide(L)'
;MYKFLLHLLILLSINYASAAEPLTNQLANDPSPYLALHGSDPVAWQAWDESVLERAKAENKLIYLSIGYFSCHWCHVMQRESYKDKQVAKWLNENFIPVKIDRELEEALDARMIDFVEKTFDGGKTI
;
A
#
# COMPACT_ATOMS: atom_id res chain seq x y z
N MET A 1 2.13 18.83 -45.42
CA MET A 1 0.96 18.83 -44.51
C MET A 1 0.90 17.60 -43.61
N TYR A 2 0.96 16.36 -44.12
CA TYR A 2 0.95 15.15 -43.27
C TYR A 2 2.15 14.98 -42.31
N LYS A 3 3.35 15.48 -42.66
CA LYS A 3 4.52 15.46 -41.75
C LYS A 3 4.29 16.24 -40.44
N PHE A 4 3.56 17.35 -40.49
CA PHE A 4 3.24 18.15 -39.31
C PHE A 4 2.17 17.45 -38.44
N LEU A 5 1.19 16.80 -39.08
CA LEU A 5 0.17 15.99 -38.40
C LEU A 5 0.78 14.73 -37.75
N LEU A 6 1.78 14.10 -38.38
CA LEU A 6 2.50 12.95 -37.85
C LEU A 6 3.36 13.32 -36.63
N HIS A 7 4.02 14.49 -36.65
CA HIS A 7 4.79 14.97 -35.50
C HIS A 7 3.87 15.40 -34.34
N LEU A 8 2.69 15.97 -34.64
CA LEU A 8 1.68 16.30 -33.64
C LEU A 8 1.09 15.04 -32.97
N LEU A 9 0.89 13.96 -33.73
CA LEU A 9 0.48 12.65 -33.20
C LEU A 9 1.57 11.99 -32.35
N ILE A 10 2.84 12.07 -32.77
CA ILE A 10 3.99 11.55 -32.01
C ILE A 10 4.18 12.34 -30.69
N LEU A 11 4.01 13.66 -30.70
CA LEU A 11 4.07 14.50 -29.50
C LEU A 11 2.88 14.29 -28.54
N LEU A 12 1.71 13.88 -29.07
CA LEU A 12 0.57 13.48 -28.24
C LEU A 12 0.82 12.13 -27.55
N SER A 13 1.51 11.18 -28.18
CA SER A 13 1.85 9.88 -27.57
C SER A 13 2.92 9.97 -26.48
N ILE A 14 3.86 10.94 -26.56
CA ILE A 14 4.93 11.11 -25.57
C ILE A 14 4.40 11.74 -24.26
N ASN A 15 3.29 12.47 -24.31
CA ASN A 15 2.66 13.10 -23.14
C ASN A 15 1.57 12.24 -22.48
N TYR A 16 1.35 11.00 -22.92
CA TYR A 16 0.74 10.01 -22.04
C TYR A 16 1.80 9.63 -21.00
N ALA A 17 1.98 10.51 -20.01
CA ALA A 17 2.52 10.08 -18.73
C ALA A 17 1.73 8.83 -18.36
N SER A 18 2.40 7.68 -18.39
CA SER A 18 1.78 6.40 -18.08
C SER A 18 1.19 6.57 -16.69
N ALA A 19 -0.14 6.64 -16.59
CA ALA A 19 -0.80 6.53 -15.31
C ALA A 19 -0.27 5.25 -14.68
N ALA A 20 0.23 5.33 -13.44
CA ALA A 20 0.83 4.18 -12.80
C ALA A 20 -0.18 3.02 -12.79
N GLU A 21 0.28 1.83 -13.16
CA GLU A 21 -0.58 0.66 -13.26
C GLU A 21 -1.30 0.42 -11.93
N PRO A 22 -2.63 0.15 -11.92
CA PRO A 22 -3.36 -0.10 -10.68
C PRO A 22 -2.71 -1.20 -9.84
N LEU A 23 -2.64 -0.99 -8.53
CA LEU A 23 -2.12 -1.99 -7.60
C LEU A 23 -3.00 -3.25 -7.62
N THR A 24 -2.35 -4.40 -7.61
CA THR A 24 -2.98 -5.71 -7.41
C THR A 24 -2.53 -6.29 -6.07
N ASN A 25 -3.44 -6.91 -5.33
CA ASN A 25 -3.10 -7.60 -4.08
C ASN A 25 -2.10 -8.73 -4.35
N GLN A 26 -1.00 -8.77 -3.59
CA GLN A 26 0.11 -9.71 -3.77
C GLN A 26 0.08 -10.88 -2.78
N LEU A 27 -0.78 -10.85 -1.76
CA LEU A 27 -0.61 -11.70 -0.58
C LEU A 27 -1.30 -13.06 -0.65
N ALA A 28 -2.05 -13.38 -1.71
CA ALA A 28 -2.85 -14.61 -1.81
C ALA A 28 -2.05 -15.91 -1.60
N ASN A 29 -0.76 -15.91 -1.93
CA ASN A 29 0.11 -17.09 -1.83
C ASN A 29 1.34 -16.84 -0.93
N ASP A 30 1.27 -15.87 -0.02
CA ASP A 30 2.36 -15.58 0.90
C ASP A 30 2.58 -16.76 1.88
N PRO A 31 3.83 -17.13 2.21
CA PRO A 31 4.11 -18.19 3.17
C PRO A 31 3.66 -17.87 4.61
N SER A 32 3.54 -16.59 4.99
CA SER A 32 2.93 -16.20 6.27
C SER A 32 1.43 -16.50 6.25
N PRO A 33 0.90 -17.33 7.16
CA PRO A 33 -0.54 -17.54 7.28
C PRO A 33 -1.30 -16.25 7.59
N TYR A 34 -0.67 -15.30 8.28
CA TYR A 34 -1.26 -14.00 8.56
C TYR A 34 -1.34 -13.13 7.32
N LEU A 35 -0.30 -13.06 6.49
CA LEU A 35 -0.36 -12.30 5.23
C LEU A 35 -1.33 -12.94 4.23
N ALA A 36 -1.30 -14.28 4.10
CA ALA A 36 -2.21 -15.02 3.23
C ALA A 36 -3.69 -14.80 3.56
N LEU A 37 -4.03 -14.61 4.85
CA LEU A 37 -5.39 -14.27 5.30
C LEU A 37 -5.92 -12.98 4.66
N HIS A 38 -5.03 -12.04 4.29
CA HIS A 38 -5.36 -10.77 3.64
C HIS A 38 -5.32 -10.83 2.11
N GLY A 39 -4.94 -11.97 1.52
CA GLY A 39 -4.75 -12.10 0.07
C GLY A 39 -6.03 -12.03 -0.78
N SER A 40 -7.20 -12.13 -0.13
CA SER A 40 -8.51 -11.94 -0.78
C SER A 40 -9.19 -10.63 -0.41
N ASP A 41 -8.56 -9.79 0.43
CA ASP A 41 -9.10 -8.49 0.78
C ASP A 41 -9.13 -7.59 -0.48
N PRO A 42 -10.17 -6.74 -0.65
CA PRO A 42 -10.23 -5.76 -1.73
C PRO A 42 -9.12 -4.69 -1.69
N VAL A 43 -8.49 -4.48 -0.53
CA VAL A 43 -7.29 -3.65 -0.43
C VAL A 43 -6.18 -4.34 -1.23
N ALA A 44 -5.52 -3.59 -2.11
CA ALA A 44 -4.45 -4.09 -2.96
C ALA A 44 -3.15 -4.18 -2.16
N TRP A 45 -3.13 -5.04 -1.13
CA TRP A 45 -1.99 -5.19 -0.23
C TRP A 45 -0.71 -5.58 -0.97
N GLN A 46 0.36 -4.85 -0.69
CA GLN A 46 1.72 -5.17 -1.13
C GLN A 46 2.50 -5.82 0.01
N ALA A 47 3.42 -6.72 -0.31
CA ALA A 47 4.43 -7.19 0.63
C ALA A 47 5.46 -6.08 0.88
N TRP A 48 6.14 -6.13 2.02
CA TRP A 48 7.20 -5.17 2.32
C TRP A 48 8.49 -5.53 1.59
N ASP A 49 8.89 -4.68 0.64
CA ASP A 49 10.18 -4.78 -0.07
C ASP A 49 10.66 -3.40 -0.56
N GLU A 50 11.85 -3.35 -1.16
CA GLU A 50 12.44 -2.12 -1.71
C GLU A 50 11.61 -1.53 -2.87
N SER A 51 10.88 -2.38 -3.62
CA SER A 51 10.07 -1.93 -4.76
C SER A 51 8.90 -1.05 -4.31
N VAL A 52 8.34 -1.30 -3.12
CA VAL A 52 7.31 -0.44 -2.52
C VAL A 52 7.84 0.97 -2.29
N LEU A 53 9.06 1.10 -1.76
CA LEU A 53 9.68 2.40 -1.50
C LEU A 53 9.97 3.16 -2.81
N GLU A 54 10.51 2.47 -3.81
CA GLU A 54 10.78 3.07 -5.11
C GLU A 54 9.49 3.50 -5.81
N ARG A 55 8.45 2.68 -5.73
CA ARG A 55 7.13 3.02 -6.26
C ARG A 55 6.50 4.21 -5.54
N ALA A 56 6.55 4.26 -4.21
CA ALA A 56 6.04 5.37 -3.42
C ALA A 56 6.73 6.70 -3.79
N LYS A 57 8.04 6.68 -4.00
CA LYS A 57 8.80 7.85 -4.48
C LYS A 57 8.40 8.25 -5.91
N ALA A 58 8.33 7.28 -6.82
CA ALA A 58 8.00 7.52 -8.23
C ALA A 58 6.57 8.07 -8.42
N GLU A 59 5.62 7.56 -7.64
CA GLU A 59 4.22 8.01 -7.67
C GLU A 59 3.94 9.21 -6.75
N ASN A 60 4.93 9.67 -5.99
CA ASN A 60 4.76 10.69 -4.94
C ASN A 60 3.57 10.38 -4.01
N LYS A 61 3.50 9.12 -3.55
CA LYS A 61 2.37 8.56 -2.82
C LYS A 61 2.82 8.04 -1.45
N LEU A 62 2.03 8.27 -0.43
CA LEU A 62 2.34 7.78 0.93
C LEU A 62 2.16 6.27 1.01
N ILE A 63 2.95 5.62 1.87
CA ILE A 63 2.77 4.22 2.25
C ILE A 63 1.78 4.15 3.42
N TYR A 64 0.71 3.37 3.26
CA TYR A 64 -0.15 2.99 4.36
C TYR A 64 0.35 1.67 4.95
N LEU A 65 1.05 1.75 6.09
CA LEU A 65 1.66 0.60 6.73
C LEU A 65 0.72 0.00 7.78
N SER A 66 0.31 -1.27 7.59
CA SER A 66 -0.50 -2.01 8.56
C SER A 66 0.24 -3.24 9.09
N ILE A 67 0.73 -3.13 10.32
CA ILE A 67 1.48 -4.19 11.02
C ILE A 67 0.53 -4.97 11.94
N GLY A 68 0.66 -6.29 12.00
CA GLY A 68 0.01 -7.12 13.01
C GLY A 68 0.55 -8.54 13.01
N TYR A 69 -0.22 -9.48 13.56
CA TYR A 69 0.19 -10.89 13.74
C TYR A 69 -1.04 -11.80 13.76
N PHE A 70 -0.85 -13.12 13.60
CA PHE A 70 -1.96 -14.04 13.37
C PHE A 70 -2.96 -14.11 14.52
N SER A 71 -2.49 -14.07 15.78
CA SER A 71 -3.35 -14.18 16.97
C SER A 71 -3.89 -12.84 17.50
N CYS A 72 -3.72 -11.75 16.74
CA CYS A 72 -4.15 -10.41 17.11
C CYS A 72 -5.67 -10.20 16.95
N HIS A 73 -6.41 -10.09 18.06
CA HIS A 73 -7.86 -9.87 18.00
C HIS A 73 -8.26 -8.63 17.18
N TRP A 74 -7.63 -7.48 17.45
CA TRP A 74 -7.99 -6.21 16.80
C TRP A 74 -7.61 -6.17 15.31
N CYS A 75 -6.60 -6.93 14.90
CA CYS A 75 -6.23 -7.07 13.50
C CYS A 75 -7.34 -7.76 12.71
N HIS A 76 -7.96 -8.80 13.28
CA HIS A 76 -9.11 -9.49 12.68
C HIS A 76 -10.37 -8.62 12.65
N VAL A 77 -10.61 -7.84 13.71
CA VAL A 77 -11.71 -6.85 13.74
C VAL A 77 -11.52 -5.83 12.62
N MET A 78 -10.34 -5.22 12.53
CA MET A 78 -10.03 -4.23 11.49
C MET A 78 -10.08 -4.81 10.07
N GLN A 79 -9.65 -6.07 9.88
CA GLN A 79 -9.83 -6.76 8.61
C GLN A 79 -11.30 -6.85 8.22
N ARG A 80 -12.12 -7.37 9.14
CA ARG A 80 -13.55 -7.62 8.89
C ARG A 80 -14.32 -6.33 8.63
N GLU A 81 -14.03 -5.29 9.37
CA GLU A 81 -14.83 -4.05 9.38
C GLU A 81 -14.32 -2.99 8.40
N SER A 82 -13.02 -2.98 8.11
CA SER A 82 -12.40 -1.95 7.27
C SER A 82 -11.79 -2.52 5.99
N TYR A 83 -10.90 -3.51 6.10
CA TYR A 83 -10.13 -3.96 4.93
C TYR A 83 -10.94 -4.80 3.95
N LYS A 84 -12.05 -5.39 4.39
CA LYS A 84 -13.04 -6.07 3.52
C LYS A 84 -14.12 -5.15 2.97
N ASP A 85 -14.22 -3.91 3.46
CA ASP A 85 -15.14 -2.93 2.90
C ASP A 85 -14.60 -2.36 1.58
N LYS A 86 -15.41 -2.43 0.53
CA LYS A 86 -14.99 -2.02 -0.83
C LYS A 86 -14.77 -0.52 -0.97
N GLN A 87 -15.48 0.31 -0.20
CA GLN A 87 -15.34 1.77 -0.26
C GLN A 87 -14.05 2.20 0.44
N VAL A 88 -13.78 1.65 1.62
CA VAL A 88 -12.52 1.85 2.35
C VAL A 88 -11.35 1.36 1.51
N ALA A 89 -11.44 0.15 0.94
CA ALA A 89 -10.39 -0.41 0.11
C ALA A 89 -10.12 0.42 -1.15
N LYS A 90 -11.17 0.86 -1.86
CA LYS A 90 -11.04 1.75 -3.02
C LYS A 90 -10.30 3.03 -2.63
N TRP A 91 -10.70 3.66 -1.52
CA TRP A 91 -10.05 4.87 -1.04
C TRP A 91 -8.58 4.64 -0.67
N LEU A 92 -8.25 3.54 0.02
CA LEU A 92 -6.86 3.19 0.34
C LEU A 92 -6.04 2.94 -0.93
N ASN A 93 -6.56 2.18 -1.88
CA ASN A 93 -5.87 1.87 -3.14
C ASN A 93 -5.63 3.12 -3.99
N GLU A 94 -6.57 4.08 -3.97
CA GLU A 94 -6.45 5.35 -4.69
C GLU A 94 -5.42 6.29 -4.04
N ASN A 95 -5.33 6.33 -2.71
CA ASN A 95 -4.58 7.37 -1.99
C ASN A 95 -3.25 6.91 -1.40
N PHE A 96 -3.02 5.60 -1.24
CA PHE A 96 -1.78 5.06 -0.68
C PHE A 96 -1.18 3.92 -1.51
N ILE A 97 0.06 3.56 -1.18
CA ILE A 97 0.60 2.21 -1.39
C ILE A 97 0.34 1.42 -0.10
N PRO A 98 -0.72 0.57 -0.02
CA PRO A 98 -1.05 -0.17 1.18
C PRO A 98 -0.12 -1.38 1.34
N VAL A 99 0.54 -1.48 2.49
CA VAL A 99 1.50 -2.53 2.82
C VAL A 99 1.02 -3.26 4.07
N LYS A 100 1.03 -4.60 4.01
CA LYS A 100 0.74 -5.45 5.15
C LYS A 100 2.03 -6.08 5.66
N ILE A 101 2.24 -6.04 6.97
CA ILE A 101 3.42 -6.64 7.61
C ILE A 101 2.99 -7.61 8.70
N ASP A 102 3.62 -8.77 8.69
CA ASP A 102 3.61 -9.74 9.79
C ASP A 102 4.77 -9.45 10.74
N ARG A 103 4.46 -8.96 11.93
CA ARG A 103 5.49 -8.67 12.93
C ARG A 103 6.18 -9.93 13.47
N GLU A 104 5.56 -11.10 13.35
CA GLU A 104 6.18 -12.37 13.76
C GLU A 104 7.36 -12.73 12.84
N LEU A 105 7.41 -12.15 11.63
CA LEU A 105 8.51 -12.28 10.69
C LEU A 105 9.41 -11.04 10.66
N GLU A 106 8.84 -9.86 10.87
CA GLU A 106 9.52 -8.56 10.76
C GLU A 106 9.62 -7.82 12.12
N GLU A 107 10.07 -8.51 13.18
CA GLU A 107 10.10 -8.00 14.55
C GLU A 107 10.88 -6.67 14.70
N ALA A 108 12.01 -6.53 14.00
CA ALA A 108 12.84 -5.34 14.07
C ALA A 108 12.15 -4.11 13.45
N LEU A 109 11.43 -4.30 12.35
CA LEU A 109 10.67 -3.23 11.71
C LEU A 109 9.49 -2.80 12.57
N ASP A 110 8.76 -3.76 13.13
CA ASP A 110 7.68 -3.49 14.08
C ASP A 110 8.16 -2.66 15.28
N ALA A 111 9.26 -3.07 15.92
CA ALA A 111 9.85 -2.33 17.04
C ALA A 111 10.26 -0.90 16.63
N ARG A 112 10.83 -0.73 15.43
CA ARG A 112 11.19 0.60 14.91
C ARG A 112 9.97 1.49 14.68
N MET A 113 8.86 0.91 14.20
CA MET A 113 7.64 1.66 13.96
C MET A 113 6.93 2.05 15.26
N ILE A 114 6.96 1.19 16.28
CA ILE A 114 6.49 1.54 17.63
C ILE A 114 7.33 2.70 18.18
N ASP A 115 8.66 2.60 18.15
CA ASP A 115 9.58 3.67 18.60
C ASP A 115 9.33 5.00 17.87
N PHE A 116 9.11 4.94 16.55
CA PHE A 116 8.77 6.11 15.75
C PHE A 116 7.46 6.75 16.21
N VAL A 117 6.39 5.95 16.39
CA VAL A 117 5.09 6.45 16.84
C VAL A 117 5.22 7.06 18.23
N GLU A 118 5.86 6.40 19.19
CA GLU A 118 6.02 6.92 20.56
C GLU A 118 6.79 8.24 20.61
N LYS A 119 7.80 8.42 19.73
CA LYS A 119 8.60 9.65 19.68
C LYS A 119 7.95 10.79 18.90
N THR A 120 7.10 10.48 17.93
CA THR A 120 6.46 11.49 17.08
C THR A 120 5.03 11.83 17.53
N PHE A 121 4.42 10.97 18.33
CA PHE A 121 3.08 11.17 18.87
C PHE A 121 3.15 11.94 20.20
N ASP A 122 2.81 13.23 20.18
CA ASP A 122 2.76 14.12 21.36
C ASP A 122 1.52 13.86 22.25
N GLY A 123 1.18 12.60 22.51
CA GLY A 123 0.12 12.24 23.46
C GLY A 123 -1.30 12.70 23.08
N GLY A 124 -1.60 12.88 21.79
CA GLY A 124 -2.96 13.20 21.32
C GLY A 124 -3.31 14.70 21.29
N LYS A 125 -2.33 15.61 21.34
CA LYS A 125 -2.57 16.99 20.90
C LYS A 125 -2.69 17.02 19.38
N THR A 126 -3.92 17.14 18.90
CA THR A 126 -4.28 17.29 17.50
C THR A 126 -3.47 18.42 16.85
N ILE A 127 -2.82 18.12 15.72
CA ILE A 127 -2.39 19.11 14.71
C ILE A 127 -3.59 19.83 14.11
#